data_AF-A0AAQ0FG35-F1
#
_entry.id   AF-A0AAQ0FG35-F1
#
_cell.length_a   1.000
_cell.length_b   1.000
_cell.length_c   1.000
_cell.angle_alpha   90.00
_cell.angle_beta   90.00
_cell.angle_gamma   90.00
#
_symmetry.space_group_name_H-M   'P 1'
#
loop_
_entity.id
_entity.type
_entity.pdbx_description
1 polymer ?
#
loop_
_entity_poly.entity_id
_entity_poly.type
_entity_poly.pdbx_seq_one_letter_code
_entity_poly.pdbx_strand_id
1 'polypeptide(L)'
;MTISVTAASGLTLAQMVQEAALDGRRQADTAAGKPQDTPLEIRALDPDAMQAARTKQMTILGDLSTKLRDVTSQLATSLQEIIAKRPDLADAKFDFMTDNGRIKVVSKTMTESDRAWVESTLNANAGLVLATREFHQQAVDFAEQGAAAVGDTFSDDDRKVASQRADADFLFMKEMNASVARNRKFEEVGGHFTTQDGTRLNFDESAGSARGTLALLDTDRQLSSGAAIFVSDVSGQKTYGRRAGLIDVGFGNAFEDILNGTHSLGFHETA
;
A
#
# COMPACT_ATOMS: atom_id res chain seq x y z
N MET A 1 -45.13 24.71 9.16
CA MET A 1 -45.66 23.55 9.89
C MET A 1 -44.55 22.54 10.00
N THR A 2 -44.16 22.19 11.22
CA THR A 2 -43.15 21.20 11.56
C THR A 2 -43.74 19.79 11.38
N ILE A 3 -43.03 18.87 10.75
CA ILE A 3 -43.45 17.47 10.64
C ILE A 3 -42.39 16.61 11.33
N SER A 4 -42.79 15.93 12.40
CA SER A 4 -41.98 14.94 13.12
C SER A 4 -42.22 13.57 12.49
N VAL A 5 -41.15 12.81 12.21
CA VAL A 5 -41.26 11.41 11.79
C VAL A 5 -40.79 10.52 12.93
N THR A 6 -41.76 9.86 13.57
CA THR A 6 -41.54 8.80 14.55
C THR A 6 -41.27 7.51 13.80
N ALA A 7 -40.16 6.84 14.10
CA ALA A 7 -39.87 5.51 13.58
C ALA A 7 -40.89 4.50 14.14
N ALA A 8 -41.68 3.89 13.26
CA ALA A 8 -42.43 2.67 13.53
C ALA A 8 -42.48 1.81 12.25
N SER A 9 -41.70 0.73 12.28
CA SER A 9 -41.89 -0.58 11.66
C SER A 9 -42.83 -0.71 10.44
N GLY A 10 -42.26 -1.15 9.31
CA GLY A 10 -42.89 -2.18 8.47
C GLY A 10 -43.50 -1.80 7.11
N LEU A 11 -42.85 -0.96 6.31
CA LEU A 11 -43.22 -0.78 4.89
C LEU A 11 -42.07 -1.19 3.96
N THR A 12 -42.41 -1.96 2.92
CA THR A 12 -41.44 -2.38 1.90
C THR A 12 -41.14 -1.22 0.95
N LEU A 13 -39.92 -1.18 0.40
CA LEU A 13 -39.42 -0.12 -0.49
C LEU A 13 -40.36 0.17 -1.68
N ALA A 14 -41.07 -0.85 -2.17
CA ALA A 14 -42.06 -0.72 -3.23
C ALA A 14 -43.29 0.13 -2.83
N GLN A 15 -43.69 0.11 -1.56
CA GLN A 15 -44.84 0.89 -1.07
C GLN A 15 -44.50 2.37 -0.88
N MET A 16 -43.26 2.69 -0.49
CA MET A 16 -42.79 4.08 -0.37
C MET A 16 -42.73 4.80 -1.73
N VAL A 17 -42.33 4.10 -2.79
CA VAL A 17 -42.32 4.65 -4.16
C VAL A 17 -43.75 4.93 -4.65
N GLN A 18 -44.71 4.10 -4.24
CA GLN A 18 -46.10 4.21 -4.70
C GLN A 18 -46.86 5.34 -3.99
N GLU A 19 -46.56 5.62 -2.71
CA GLU A 19 -47.09 6.80 -2.00
C GLU A 19 -46.51 8.11 -2.54
N ALA A 20 -45.20 8.16 -2.81
CA ALA A 20 -44.57 9.35 -3.40
C ALA A 20 -45.13 9.68 -4.79
N ALA A 21 -45.49 8.66 -5.59
CA ALA A 21 -46.10 8.83 -6.90
C ALA A 21 -47.56 9.29 -6.84
N LEU A 22 -48.26 9.07 -5.72
CA LEU A 22 -49.66 9.49 -5.54
C LEU A 22 -49.77 10.94 -5.03
N ASP A 23 -48.83 11.40 -4.21
CA ASP A 23 -48.80 12.78 -3.70
C ASP A 23 -48.44 13.81 -4.79
N GLY A 24 -47.66 13.41 -5.80
CA GLY A 24 -47.24 14.28 -6.90
C GLY A 24 -48.36 14.73 -7.87
N ARG A 25 -49.61 14.26 -7.71
CA ARG A 25 -50.74 14.62 -8.60
C ARG A 25 -51.66 15.73 -8.08
N ARG A 26 -51.41 16.32 -6.92
CA ARG A 26 -52.23 17.43 -6.38
C ARG A 26 -51.40 18.65 -6.00
N GLN A 27 -50.84 19.34 -6.98
CA GLN A 27 -50.72 20.81 -6.98
C GLN A 27 -50.07 21.27 -8.28
N ALA A 28 -50.92 21.58 -9.27
CA ALA A 28 -50.56 22.54 -10.30
C ALA A 28 -51.00 23.91 -9.79
N ASP A 29 -50.05 24.78 -9.44
CA ASP A 29 -50.16 26.20 -9.74
C ASP A 29 -48.81 26.93 -9.66
N THR A 30 -48.66 27.82 -10.63
CA THR A 30 -47.53 28.66 -11.03
C THR A 30 -46.72 29.38 -9.94
N ALA A 31 -45.38 29.25 -10.01
CA ALA A 31 -44.42 30.32 -9.67
C ALA A 31 -43.08 30.08 -10.39
N ALA A 32 -42.51 31.13 -10.97
CA ALA A 32 -41.29 31.13 -11.79
C ALA A 32 -40.09 30.48 -11.07
N GLY A 33 -39.66 29.31 -11.54
CA GLY A 33 -38.61 28.51 -10.91
C GLY A 33 -37.20 28.99 -11.31
N LYS A 34 -36.33 29.13 -10.30
CA LYS A 34 -34.86 29.09 -10.45
C LYS A 34 -34.45 27.89 -11.32
N PRO A 35 -33.29 27.93 -12.01
CA PRO A 35 -32.80 26.76 -12.75
C PRO A 35 -32.89 25.54 -11.82
N GLN A 36 -33.62 24.51 -12.26
CA GLN A 36 -33.71 23.25 -11.54
C GLN A 36 -32.28 22.73 -11.37
N ASP A 37 -31.87 22.53 -10.12
CA ASP A 37 -30.64 21.80 -9.84
C ASP A 37 -30.69 20.46 -10.59
N THR A 38 -29.56 20.07 -11.18
CA THR A 38 -29.43 18.82 -11.94
C THR A 38 -30.02 17.68 -11.11
N PRO A 39 -30.93 16.84 -11.64
CA PRO A 39 -31.52 15.76 -10.87
C PRO A 39 -30.42 14.86 -10.31
N LEU A 40 -30.44 14.63 -9.00
CA LEU A 40 -29.56 13.69 -8.32
C LEU A 40 -29.75 12.29 -8.92
N GLU A 41 -28.74 11.76 -9.60
CA GLU A 41 -28.74 10.38 -10.06
C GLU A 41 -28.39 9.44 -8.89
N ILE A 42 -29.35 8.61 -8.47
CA ILE A 42 -29.12 7.55 -7.48
C ILE A 42 -28.78 6.27 -8.24
N ARG A 43 -27.51 5.86 -8.22
CA ARG A 43 -27.07 4.59 -8.80
C ARG A 43 -27.12 3.48 -7.75
N ALA A 44 -27.88 2.42 -8.03
CA ALA A 44 -27.84 1.20 -7.23
C ALA A 44 -26.49 0.49 -7.45
N LEU A 45 -25.76 0.25 -6.36
CA LEU A 45 -24.54 -0.56 -6.38
C LEU A 45 -24.91 -2.03 -6.21
N ASP A 46 -24.26 -2.90 -6.99
CA ASP A 46 -24.38 -4.34 -6.84
C ASP A 46 -23.56 -4.79 -5.60
N PRO A 47 -24.22 -5.28 -4.53
CA PRO A 47 -23.53 -5.68 -3.30
C PRO A 47 -22.53 -6.83 -3.50
N ASP A 48 -22.82 -7.76 -4.42
CA ASP A 48 -21.96 -8.91 -4.67
C ASP A 48 -20.72 -8.48 -5.44
N ALA A 49 -20.87 -7.59 -6.43
CA ALA A 49 -19.74 -7.00 -7.15
C ALA A 49 -18.83 -6.18 -6.24
N MET A 50 -19.41 -5.36 -5.33
CA MET A 50 -18.65 -4.62 -4.33
C MET A 50 -17.86 -5.55 -3.40
N GLN A 51 -18.50 -6.62 -2.90
CA GLN A 51 -17.84 -7.58 -2.03
C GLN A 51 -16.70 -8.34 -2.74
N ALA A 52 -16.91 -8.70 -4.02
CA ALA A 52 -15.89 -9.34 -4.84
C ALA A 52 -14.68 -8.41 -5.07
N ALA A 53 -14.92 -7.14 -5.39
CA ALA A 53 -13.86 -6.15 -5.57
C ALA A 53 -13.03 -5.95 -4.29
N ARG A 54 -13.67 -5.81 -3.13
CA ARG A 54 -12.98 -5.70 -1.82
C ARG A 54 -12.17 -6.96 -1.49
N THR A 55 -12.72 -8.14 -1.78
CA THR A 55 -11.99 -9.41 -1.58
C THR A 55 -10.75 -9.47 -2.48
N LYS A 56 -10.86 -8.99 -3.72
CA LYS A 56 -9.73 -8.91 -4.63
C LYS A 56 -8.69 -7.88 -4.17
N GLN A 57 -9.10 -6.73 -3.63
CA GLN A 57 -8.17 -5.79 -2.98
C GLN A 57 -7.37 -6.43 -1.84
N MET A 58 -8.01 -7.19 -0.97
CA MET A 58 -7.31 -7.91 0.11
C MET A 58 -6.33 -8.95 -0.42
N THR A 59 -6.67 -9.62 -1.53
CA THR A 59 -5.76 -10.56 -2.20
C THR A 59 -4.55 -9.83 -2.77
N ILE A 60 -4.79 -8.73 -3.50
CA ILE A 60 -3.75 -7.87 -4.08
C ILE A 60 -2.79 -7.34 -3.01
N LEU A 61 -3.29 -6.99 -1.82
CA LEU A 61 -2.44 -6.58 -0.69
C LEU A 61 -1.50 -7.68 -0.21
N GLY A 62 -2.01 -8.92 -0.10
CA GLY A 62 -1.19 -10.09 0.21
C GLY A 62 -0.11 -10.32 -0.87
N ASP A 63 -0.50 -10.15 -2.14
CA ASP A 63 0.42 -10.28 -3.27
C ASP A 63 1.48 -9.18 -3.28
N LEU A 64 1.13 -7.93 -2.94
CA LEU A 64 2.07 -6.82 -2.84
C LEU A 64 3.16 -7.06 -1.79
N SER A 65 2.80 -7.63 -0.64
CA SER A 65 3.79 -8.04 0.36
C SER A 65 4.74 -9.12 -0.17
N THR A 66 4.23 -10.02 -1.02
CA THR A 66 5.06 -11.03 -1.70
C THR A 66 5.96 -10.38 -2.75
N LYS A 67 5.44 -9.45 -3.56
CA LYS A 67 6.22 -8.69 -4.54
C LYS A 67 7.30 -7.82 -3.91
N LEU A 68 7.03 -7.22 -2.75
CA LEU A 68 8.05 -6.49 -2.00
C LEU A 68 9.20 -7.41 -1.57
N ARG A 69 8.90 -8.64 -1.15
CA ARG A 69 9.95 -9.65 -0.84
C ARG A 69 10.76 -10.04 -2.07
N ASP A 70 10.12 -10.15 -3.23
CA ASP A 70 10.85 -10.39 -4.49
C ASP A 70 11.80 -9.23 -4.79
N VAL A 71 11.34 -7.98 -4.62
CA VAL A 71 12.17 -6.78 -4.77
C VAL A 71 13.36 -6.82 -3.80
N THR A 72 13.13 -7.07 -2.51
CA THR A 72 14.22 -7.07 -1.52
C THR A 72 15.22 -8.20 -1.74
N SER A 73 14.75 -9.39 -2.14
CA SER A 73 15.63 -10.51 -2.47
C SER A 73 16.57 -10.18 -3.64
N GLN A 74 16.07 -9.51 -4.68
CA GLN A 74 16.89 -9.10 -5.82
C GLN A 74 17.79 -7.90 -5.50
N LEU A 75 17.29 -6.98 -4.66
CA LEU A 75 18.01 -5.79 -4.25
C LEU A 75 19.32 -6.14 -3.53
N ALA A 76 19.30 -7.16 -2.66
CA ALA A 76 20.48 -7.60 -1.91
C ALA A 76 21.71 -7.83 -2.81
N THR A 77 21.53 -8.47 -3.96
CA THR A 77 22.62 -8.71 -4.94
C THR A 77 23.19 -7.41 -5.49
N SER A 78 22.33 -6.46 -5.87
CA SER A 78 22.77 -5.16 -6.38
C SER A 78 23.48 -4.33 -5.30
N LEU A 79 23.04 -4.40 -4.05
CA LEU A 79 23.71 -3.71 -2.93
C LEU A 79 25.09 -4.29 -2.63
N GLN A 80 25.23 -5.62 -2.69
CA GLN A 80 26.53 -6.28 -2.58
C GLN A 80 27.48 -5.82 -3.69
N GLU A 81 26.97 -5.66 -4.92
CA GLU A 81 27.75 -5.16 -6.05
C GLU A 81 28.20 -3.71 -5.85
N ILE A 82 27.32 -2.84 -5.33
CA ILE A 82 27.68 -1.45 -4.97
C ILE A 82 28.84 -1.46 -3.97
N ILE A 83 28.72 -2.23 -2.89
CA ILE A 83 29.77 -2.30 -1.84
C ILE A 83 31.09 -2.84 -2.43
N ALA A 84 31.02 -3.83 -3.31
CA ALA A 84 32.21 -4.45 -3.90
C ALA A 84 32.92 -3.54 -4.92
N LYS A 85 32.18 -2.83 -5.77
CA LYS A 85 32.75 -2.03 -6.89
C LYS A 85 32.98 -0.57 -6.54
N ARG A 86 32.16 0.01 -5.67
CA ARG A 86 32.20 1.41 -5.21
C ARG A 86 32.02 1.47 -3.70
N PRO A 87 33.00 0.97 -2.91
CA PRO A 87 32.90 0.98 -1.44
C PRO A 87 32.75 2.39 -0.86
N ASP A 88 33.18 3.42 -1.59
CA ASP A 88 32.96 4.83 -1.27
C ASP A 88 31.48 5.23 -1.27
N LEU A 89 30.63 4.51 -2.02
CA LEU A 89 29.17 4.69 -2.05
C LEU A 89 28.42 3.79 -1.07
N ALA A 90 29.10 2.94 -0.31
CA ALA A 90 28.45 1.96 0.57
C ALA A 90 27.53 2.60 1.63
N ASP A 91 27.90 3.79 2.11
CA ASP A 91 27.13 4.56 3.10
C ASP A 91 26.40 5.77 2.50
N ALA A 92 26.55 6.00 1.18
CA ALA A 92 25.85 7.07 0.48
C ALA A 92 24.34 6.86 0.59
N LYS A 93 23.62 7.97 0.80
CA LYS A 93 22.18 7.94 1.05
C LYS A 93 21.40 8.02 -0.26
N PHE A 94 20.54 7.03 -0.51
CA PHE A 94 19.67 7.00 -1.68
C PHE A 94 18.41 6.18 -1.41
N ASP A 95 17.41 6.41 -2.26
CA ASP A 95 16.24 5.57 -2.41
C ASP A 95 16.04 5.27 -3.91
N PHE A 96 15.12 4.39 -4.24
CA PHE A 96 14.75 4.12 -5.62
C PHE A 96 13.26 3.87 -5.76
N MET A 97 12.77 4.15 -6.96
CA MET A 97 11.38 4.02 -7.37
C MET A 97 11.32 3.38 -8.77
N THR A 98 10.15 2.93 -9.18
CA THR A 98 9.89 2.66 -10.58
C THR A 98 9.66 3.98 -11.32
N ASP A 99 10.14 4.08 -12.56
CA ASP A 99 9.84 5.19 -13.47
C ASP A 99 9.67 4.57 -14.86
N ASN A 100 8.42 4.44 -15.31
CA ASN A 100 8.09 3.90 -16.64
C ASN A 100 8.74 2.54 -16.93
N GLY A 101 8.69 1.63 -15.96
CA GLY A 101 9.21 0.26 -16.09
C GLY A 101 10.74 0.14 -15.97
N ARG A 102 11.43 1.21 -15.56
CA ARG A 102 12.84 1.21 -15.16
C ARG A 102 12.99 1.60 -13.71
N ILE A 103 14.17 1.36 -13.15
CA ILE A 103 14.50 1.82 -11.81
C ILE A 103 15.09 3.23 -11.92
N LYS A 104 14.63 4.14 -11.06
CA LYS A 104 15.17 5.48 -10.92
C LYS A 104 15.70 5.69 -9.52
N VAL A 105 16.91 6.21 -9.41
CA VAL A 105 17.54 6.49 -8.12
C VAL A 105 17.31 7.94 -7.72
N VAL A 106 16.83 8.12 -6.49
CA VAL A 106 16.59 9.42 -5.88
C VAL A 106 17.57 9.61 -4.73
N SER A 107 18.35 10.68 -4.78
CA SER A 107 19.26 11.06 -3.70
C SER A 107 19.39 12.57 -3.64
N LYS A 108 19.49 13.12 -2.42
CA LYS A 108 19.76 14.55 -2.18
C LYS A 108 21.24 14.87 -2.00
N THR A 109 22.08 13.85 -1.77
CA THR A 109 23.46 14.03 -1.31
C THR A 109 24.48 13.47 -2.28
N MET A 110 24.08 12.56 -3.17
CA MET A 110 24.97 12.00 -4.20
C MET A 110 25.22 13.01 -5.31
N THR A 111 26.41 12.92 -5.91
CA THR A 111 26.67 13.58 -7.18
C THR A 111 25.85 12.94 -8.30
N GLU A 112 25.64 13.66 -9.40
CA GLU A 112 24.91 13.12 -10.55
C GLU A 112 25.58 11.88 -11.14
N SER A 113 26.91 11.85 -11.20
CA SER A 113 27.67 10.68 -11.68
C SER A 113 27.53 9.48 -10.76
N ASP A 114 27.52 9.68 -9.45
CA ASP A 114 27.36 8.58 -8.50
C ASP A 114 25.93 8.04 -8.52
N ARG A 115 24.94 8.94 -8.60
CA ARG A 115 23.53 8.58 -8.73
C ARG A 115 23.28 7.78 -9.99
N ALA A 116 23.78 8.24 -11.14
CA ALA A 116 23.67 7.53 -12.41
C ALA A 116 24.38 6.18 -12.40
N TRP A 117 25.52 6.07 -11.71
CA TRP A 117 26.22 4.80 -11.56
C TRP A 117 25.43 3.79 -10.72
N VAL A 118 24.86 4.23 -9.58
CA VAL A 118 23.98 3.36 -8.75
C VAL A 118 22.74 2.97 -9.56
N GLU A 119 22.11 3.91 -10.26
CA GLU A 119 20.94 3.64 -11.10
C GLU A 119 21.24 2.61 -12.19
N SER A 120 22.38 2.74 -12.88
CA SER A 120 22.85 1.76 -13.86
C SER A 120 23.08 0.39 -13.23
N THR A 121 23.66 0.35 -12.03
CA THR A 121 23.90 -0.90 -11.29
C THR A 121 22.59 -1.59 -10.90
N LEU A 122 21.57 -0.84 -10.46
CA LEU A 122 20.25 -1.40 -10.17
C LEU A 122 19.55 -1.89 -11.44
N ASN A 123 19.60 -1.13 -12.54
CA ASN A 123 18.97 -1.50 -13.81
C ASN A 123 19.68 -2.66 -14.53
N ALA A 124 20.96 -2.91 -14.24
CA ALA A 124 21.68 -4.08 -14.77
C ALA A 124 21.18 -5.40 -14.16
N ASN A 125 20.52 -5.35 -13.01
CA ASN A 125 19.87 -6.51 -12.40
C ASN A 125 18.46 -6.71 -12.99
N ALA A 126 18.37 -7.54 -14.02
CA ALA A 126 17.10 -7.85 -14.69
C ALA A 126 16.03 -8.42 -13.74
N GLY A 127 16.44 -9.18 -12.72
CA GLY A 127 15.53 -9.70 -11.70
C GLY A 127 14.92 -8.60 -10.85
N LEU A 128 15.73 -7.62 -10.43
CA LEU A 128 15.27 -6.46 -9.69
C LEU A 128 14.31 -5.60 -10.53
N VAL A 129 14.67 -5.31 -11.79
CA VAL A 129 13.81 -4.53 -12.71
C VAL A 129 12.45 -5.22 -12.92
N LEU A 130 12.45 -6.55 -13.07
CA LEU A 130 11.21 -7.30 -13.18
C LEU A 130 10.38 -7.20 -11.91
N ALA A 131 10.99 -7.41 -10.74
CA ALA A 131 10.30 -7.38 -9.46
C ALA A 131 9.67 -6.00 -9.17
N THR A 132 10.39 -4.89 -9.44
CA THR A 132 9.84 -3.54 -9.22
C THR A 132 8.71 -3.23 -10.19
N ARG A 133 8.78 -3.74 -11.43
CA ARG A 133 7.69 -3.60 -12.42
C ARG A 133 6.45 -4.39 -12.04
N GLU A 134 6.62 -5.62 -11.53
CA GLU A 134 5.49 -6.42 -11.06
C GLU A 134 4.84 -5.81 -9.82
N PHE A 135 5.64 -5.29 -8.89
CA PHE A 135 5.14 -4.52 -7.75
C PHE A 135 4.33 -3.29 -8.22
N HIS A 136 4.86 -2.54 -9.18
CA HIS A 136 4.18 -1.39 -9.78
C HIS A 136 2.83 -1.76 -10.40
N GLN A 137 2.80 -2.79 -11.24
CA GLN A 137 1.56 -3.26 -11.87
C GLN A 137 0.52 -3.64 -10.82
N GLN A 138 0.96 -4.32 -9.76
CA GLN A 138 0.09 -4.75 -8.68
C GLN A 138 -0.50 -3.55 -7.91
N ALA A 139 0.25 -2.46 -7.75
CA ALA A 139 -0.25 -1.22 -7.16
C ALA A 139 -1.29 -0.52 -8.06
N VAL A 140 -1.10 -0.55 -9.39
CA VAL A 140 -2.10 -0.04 -10.36
C VAL A 140 -3.38 -0.88 -10.32
N ASP A 141 -3.25 -2.21 -10.28
CA ASP A 141 -4.38 -3.12 -10.21
C ASP A 141 -5.15 -2.95 -8.89
N PHE A 142 -4.47 -2.58 -7.80
CA PHE A 142 -5.14 -2.23 -6.54
C PHE A 142 -6.07 -1.02 -6.70
N ALA A 143 -5.62 0.04 -7.38
CA ALA A 143 -6.44 1.22 -7.65
C ALA A 143 -7.66 0.88 -8.52
N GLU A 144 -7.49 0.03 -9.53
CA GLU A 144 -8.59 -0.47 -10.36
C GLU A 144 -9.66 -1.20 -9.53
N GLN A 145 -9.23 -2.07 -8.61
CA GLN A 145 -10.18 -2.76 -7.73
C GLN A 145 -10.83 -1.81 -6.71
N GLY A 146 -10.16 -0.71 -6.34
CA GLY A 146 -10.75 0.36 -5.53
C GLY A 146 -11.94 1.03 -6.20
N ALA A 147 -11.79 1.43 -7.48
CA ALA A 147 -12.88 1.97 -8.28
C ALA A 147 -14.05 0.97 -8.39
N ALA A 148 -13.75 -0.29 -8.67
CA ALA A 148 -14.77 -1.34 -8.74
C ALA A 148 -15.52 -1.54 -7.40
N ALA A 149 -14.83 -1.39 -6.26
CA ALA A 149 -15.43 -1.57 -4.94
C ALA A 149 -16.44 -0.49 -4.55
N VAL A 150 -16.41 0.68 -5.23
CA VAL A 150 -17.39 1.76 -5.08
C VAL A 150 -18.34 1.88 -6.28
N GLY A 151 -18.22 0.97 -7.27
CA GLY A 151 -19.07 0.90 -8.46
C GLY A 151 -18.65 1.80 -9.62
N ASP A 152 -17.48 2.42 -9.55
CA ASP A 152 -16.97 3.29 -10.59
C ASP A 152 -16.32 2.52 -11.73
N THR A 153 -16.32 3.13 -12.91
CA THR A 153 -15.54 2.65 -14.05
C THR A 153 -14.09 3.05 -13.91
N PHE A 154 -13.17 2.19 -14.30
CA PHE A 154 -11.74 2.50 -14.33
C PHE A 154 -11.27 2.68 -15.78
N SER A 155 -11.14 3.91 -16.22
CA SER A 155 -10.76 4.26 -17.59
C SER A 155 -9.25 4.13 -17.83
N ASP A 156 -8.84 4.23 -19.10
CA ASP A 156 -7.42 4.27 -19.46
C ASP A 156 -6.70 5.49 -18.88
N ASP A 157 -7.39 6.61 -18.71
CA ASP A 157 -6.82 7.81 -18.09
C ASP A 157 -6.68 7.64 -16.57
N ASP A 158 -7.62 6.96 -15.91
CA ASP A 158 -7.49 6.58 -14.49
C ASP A 158 -6.31 5.63 -14.30
N ARG A 159 -6.12 4.67 -15.22
CA ARG A 159 -4.97 3.76 -15.20
C ARG A 159 -3.64 4.52 -15.34
N LYS A 160 -3.56 5.55 -16.20
CA LYS A 160 -2.37 6.40 -16.32
C LYS A 160 -2.10 7.18 -15.04
N VAL A 161 -3.14 7.76 -14.43
CA VAL A 161 -3.01 8.49 -13.16
C VAL A 161 -2.55 7.55 -12.04
N ALA A 162 -3.15 6.37 -11.93
CA ALA A 162 -2.75 5.35 -10.97
C ALA A 162 -1.29 4.90 -11.19
N SER A 163 -0.87 4.72 -12.45
CA SER A 163 0.52 4.41 -12.78
C SER A 163 1.47 5.52 -12.34
N GLN A 164 1.14 6.79 -12.59
CA GLN A 164 1.99 7.91 -12.17
C GLN A 164 2.09 8.01 -10.65
N ARG A 165 1.00 7.74 -9.93
CA ARG A 165 0.99 7.65 -8.46
C ARG A 165 1.86 6.49 -7.97
N ALA A 166 1.72 5.30 -8.57
CA ALA A 166 2.53 4.15 -8.22
C ALA A 166 4.04 4.41 -8.41
N ASP A 167 4.44 5.11 -9.48
CA ASP A 167 5.83 5.53 -9.68
C ASP A 167 6.28 6.58 -8.63
N ALA A 168 5.42 7.55 -8.28
CA ALA A 168 5.77 8.66 -7.40
C ALA A 168 5.76 8.34 -5.89
N ASP A 169 4.83 7.49 -5.45
CA ASP A 169 4.54 7.26 -4.04
C ASP A 169 5.39 6.13 -3.44
N PHE A 170 5.83 5.17 -4.27
CA PHE A 170 6.60 4.02 -3.81
C PHE A 170 8.12 4.23 -3.91
N LEU A 171 8.65 4.79 -2.83
CA LEU A 171 10.08 4.77 -2.53
C LEU A 171 10.42 3.50 -1.72
N PHE A 172 11.09 2.54 -2.34
CA PHE A 172 11.25 1.19 -1.78
C PHE A 172 12.03 1.15 -0.46
N MET A 173 13.09 1.96 -0.30
CA MET A 173 13.85 2.00 0.95
C MET A 173 13.08 2.68 2.06
N LYS A 174 12.36 3.76 1.74
CA LYS A 174 11.42 4.38 2.66
C LYS A 174 10.34 3.41 3.12
N GLU A 175 9.75 2.61 2.22
CA GLU A 175 8.73 1.61 2.59
C GLU A 175 9.32 0.51 3.47
N MET A 176 10.55 0.04 3.20
CA MET A 176 11.24 -0.89 4.09
C MET A 176 11.39 -0.34 5.51
N ASN A 177 11.83 0.91 5.67
CA ASN A 177 11.93 1.54 6.99
C ASN A 177 10.56 1.72 7.65
N ALA A 178 9.55 2.16 6.90
CA ALA A 178 8.19 2.27 7.42
C ALA A 178 7.66 0.92 7.91
N SER A 179 7.94 -0.15 7.18
CA SER A 179 7.60 -1.52 7.58
C SER A 179 8.29 -1.94 8.87
N VAL A 180 9.60 -1.67 8.98
CA VAL A 180 10.35 -1.94 10.21
C VAL A 180 9.75 -1.19 11.39
N ALA A 181 9.43 0.09 11.24
CA ALA A 181 8.81 0.90 12.30
C ALA A 181 7.46 0.31 12.76
N ARG A 182 6.63 -0.16 11.82
CA ARG A 182 5.34 -0.83 12.12
C ARG A 182 5.54 -2.16 12.85
N ASN A 183 6.53 -2.95 12.42
CA ASN A 183 6.71 -4.34 12.84
C ASN A 183 7.70 -4.51 14.01
N ARG A 184 8.43 -3.46 14.41
CA ARG A 184 9.40 -3.51 15.53
C ARG A 184 8.79 -3.95 16.87
N LYS A 185 7.46 -3.88 17.01
CA LYS A 185 6.71 -4.25 18.23
C LYS A 185 6.87 -5.71 18.69
N PHE A 186 7.55 -6.58 17.94
CA PHE A 186 7.89 -7.93 18.44
C PHE A 186 8.72 -7.90 19.74
N GLU A 187 9.51 -6.86 19.98
CA GLU A 187 10.24 -6.68 21.24
C GLU A 187 9.32 -6.29 22.41
N GLU A 188 8.16 -5.70 22.14
CA GLU A 188 7.19 -5.27 23.16
C GLU A 188 6.44 -6.46 23.81
N VAL A 189 6.58 -7.67 23.25
CA VAL A 189 6.01 -8.92 23.80
C VAL A 189 6.90 -9.50 24.94
N GLY A 190 7.79 -8.70 25.51
CA GLY A 190 8.63 -9.07 26.65
C GLY A 190 9.70 -10.10 26.30
N GLY A 191 10.36 -9.92 25.15
CA GLY A 191 11.48 -10.73 24.73
C GLY A 191 12.21 -10.14 23.53
N HIS A 192 13.33 -10.76 23.15
CA HIS A 192 14.18 -10.30 22.06
C HIS A 192 14.62 -11.47 21.17
N PHE A 193 15.12 -11.18 19.97
CA PHE A 193 15.73 -12.21 19.13
C PHE A 193 17.25 -12.17 19.22
N THR A 194 17.87 -13.34 19.17
CA THR A 194 19.31 -13.51 19.02
C THR A 194 19.63 -14.39 17.82
N THR A 195 20.83 -14.24 17.29
CA THR A 195 21.50 -15.23 16.45
C THR A 195 21.80 -16.52 17.24
N GLN A 196 22.32 -17.55 16.56
CA GLN A 196 22.76 -18.79 17.22
C GLN A 196 23.93 -18.61 18.19
N ASP A 197 24.82 -17.65 17.93
CA ASP A 197 25.96 -17.32 18.81
C ASP A 197 25.57 -16.44 20.01
N GLY A 198 24.28 -16.07 20.13
CA GLY A 198 23.75 -15.27 21.23
C GLY A 198 23.83 -13.76 21.00
N THR A 199 24.31 -13.31 19.84
CA THR A 199 24.28 -11.89 19.46
C THR A 199 22.83 -11.42 19.32
N ARG A 200 22.45 -10.36 20.03
CA ARG A 200 21.11 -9.77 19.90
C ARG A 200 20.92 -9.17 18.50
N LEU A 201 19.81 -9.49 17.87
CA LEU A 201 19.39 -8.85 16.62
C LEU A 201 18.77 -7.48 16.95
N ASN A 202 19.15 -6.47 16.16
CA ASN A 202 18.60 -5.13 16.26
C ASN A 202 17.77 -4.82 15.00
N PHE A 203 16.62 -4.19 15.18
CA PHE A 203 15.62 -3.95 14.13
C PHE A 203 15.46 -2.46 13.84
N ASP A 204 16.57 -1.73 13.77
CA ASP A 204 16.53 -0.30 13.47
C ASP A 204 16.27 -0.05 11.97
N GLU A 205 15.53 1.01 11.71
CA GLU A 205 15.35 1.60 10.38
C GLU A 205 16.72 1.98 9.80
N SER A 206 17.22 1.15 8.89
CA SER A 206 18.58 1.26 8.35
C SER A 206 18.62 1.17 6.83
N ALA A 207 17.46 1.02 6.17
CA ALA A 207 17.39 1.17 4.72
C ALA A 207 17.72 2.62 4.33
N GLY A 208 18.30 2.79 3.15
CA GLY A 208 18.70 4.10 2.63
C GLY A 208 20.18 4.24 2.32
N SER A 209 21.01 3.22 2.61
CA SER A 209 22.35 3.06 2.03
C SER A 209 22.60 1.59 1.70
N ALA A 210 23.61 1.28 0.91
CA ALA A 210 23.87 -0.12 0.54
C ALA A 210 24.20 -0.99 1.76
N ARG A 211 25.07 -0.51 2.65
CA ARG A 211 25.43 -1.26 3.87
C ARG A 211 24.27 -1.39 4.84
N GLY A 212 23.57 -0.29 5.12
CA GLY A 212 22.46 -0.29 6.06
C GLY A 212 21.31 -1.17 5.57
N THR A 213 20.93 -1.01 4.30
CA THR A 213 19.86 -1.83 3.71
C THR A 213 20.24 -3.30 3.68
N LEU A 214 21.48 -3.66 3.32
CA LEU A 214 21.90 -5.07 3.31
C LEU A 214 21.87 -5.70 4.71
N ALA A 215 22.28 -4.96 5.75
CA ALA A 215 22.19 -5.42 7.14
C ALA A 215 20.73 -5.64 7.57
N LEU A 216 19.82 -4.75 7.16
CA LEU A 216 18.39 -4.91 7.40
C LEU A 216 17.85 -6.17 6.70
N LEU A 217 18.18 -6.36 5.43
CA LEU A 217 17.72 -7.53 4.65
C LEU A 217 18.24 -8.84 5.23
N ASP A 218 19.48 -8.88 5.71
CA ASP A 218 19.98 -10.08 6.39
C ASP A 218 19.24 -10.34 7.72
N THR A 219 18.95 -9.29 8.49
CA THR A 219 18.17 -9.41 9.73
C THR A 219 16.76 -9.94 9.45
N ASP A 220 16.06 -9.38 8.45
CA ASP A 220 14.73 -9.85 8.04
C ASP A 220 14.77 -11.31 7.55
N ARG A 221 15.82 -11.71 6.81
CA ARG A 221 16.03 -13.10 6.37
C ARG A 221 16.23 -14.06 7.55
N GLN A 222 17.01 -13.65 8.57
CA GLN A 222 17.23 -14.47 9.77
C GLN A 222 15.93 -14.69 10.57
N LEU A 223 15.08 -13.66 10.66
CA LEU A 223 13.78 -13.76 11.32
C LEU A 223 12.78 -14.59 10.51
N SER A 224 12.64 -14.32 9.22
CA SER A 224 11.62 -14.95 8.36
C SER A 224 11.90 -16.43 8.12
N SER A 225 13.17 -16.83 8.08
CA SER A 225 13.57 -18.25 8.02
C SER A 225 13.35 -19.01 9.34
N GLY A 226 13.20 -18.30 10.46
CA GLY A 226 13.16 -18.88 11.81
C GLY A 226 14.54 -19.31 12.33
N ALA A 227 15.62 -18.81 11.72
CA ALA A 227 16.99 -19.05 12.16
C ALA A 227 17.32 -18.29 13.47
N ALA A 228 16.66 -17.15 13.69
CA ALA A 228 16.75 -16.39 14.92
C ALA A 228 16.06 -17.12 16.10
N ILE A 229 16.60 -16.94 17.30
CA ILE A 229 16.10 -17.54 18.54
C ILE A 229 15.39 -16.43 19.32
N PHE A 230 14.12 -16.63 19.66
CA PHE A 230 13.41 -15.73 20.56
C PHE A 230 13.74 -16.09 22.02
N VAL A 231 14.09 -15.10 22.82
CA VAL A 231 14.39 -15.23 24.25
C VAL A 231 13.38 -14.39 25.02
N SER A 232 12.61 -15.01 25.91
CA SER A 232 11.73 -14.27 26.81
C SER A 232 12.55 -13.50 27.85
N ASP A 233 12.29 -12.21 28.00
CA ASP A 233 12.92 -11.37 29.03
C ASP A 233 12.41 -11.71 30.44
N VAL A 234 11.24 -12.33 30.54
CA VAL A 234 10.61 -12.71 31.82
C VAL A 234 11.17 -14.04 32.34
N SER A 235 11.20 -15.07 31.50
CA SER A 235 11.56 -16.44 31.92
C SER A 235 12.95 -16.88 31.47
N GLY A 236 13.59 -16.15 30.55
CA GLY A 236 14.81 -16.59 29.86
C GLY A 236 14.60 -17.78 28.90
N GLN A 237 13.35 -18.22 28.69
CA GLN A 237 13.05 -19.36 27.83
C GLN A 237 13.39 -19.04 26.38
N LYS A 238 14.10 -19.97 25.73
CA LYS A 238 14.44 -19.91 24.31
C LYS A 238 13.40 -20.62 23.46
N THR A 239 12.93 -19.95 22.41
CA THR A 239 12.02 -20.51 21.40
C THR A 239 12.72 -20.50 20.05
N TYR A 240 12.82 -21.68 19.43
CA TYR A 240 13.47 -21.91 18.16
C TYR A 240 12.43 -22.02 17.04
N GLY A 241 12.80 -21.62 15.81
CA GLY A 241 11.91 -21.75 14.64
C GLY A 241 10.74 -20.76 14.61
N ARG A 242 10.67 -19.81 15.56
CA ARG A 242 9.70 -18.71 15.50
C ARG A 242 10.04 -17.83 14.32
N ARG A 243 9.08 -17.67 13.41
CA ARG A 243 9.19 -16.79 12.24
C ARG A 243 8.57 -15.44 12.55
N ALA A 244 9.28 -14.38 12.18
CA ALA A 244 8.79 -13.01 12.18
C ALA A 244 9.20 -12.35 10.87
N GLY A 245 8.37 -11.44 10.34
CA GLY A 245 8.73 -10.60 9.19
C GLY A 245 8.83 -9.15 9.64
N LEU A 246 9.89 -8.45 9.26
CA LEU A 246 10.01 -7.01 9.47
C LEU A 246 9.54 -6.23 8.25
N ILE A 247 9.77 -6.79 7.05
CA ILE A 247 9.44 -6.15 5.77
C ILE A 247 8.18 -6.78 5.18
N ASP A 248 7.13 -5.98 5.09
CA ASP A 248 5.86 -6.22 4.43
C ASP A 248 5.26 -4.90 3.93
N VAL A 249 4.24 -5.01 3.09
CA VAL A 249 3.43 -3.86 2.73
C VAL A 249 2.36 -3.71 3.80
N GLY A 250 2.46 -2.65 4.59
CA GLY A 250 1.49 -2.33 5.63
C GLY A 250 0.50 -1.26 5.17
N PHE A 251 -0.66 -1.21 5.83
CA PHE A 251 -1.64 -0.11 5.74
C PHE A 251 -1.06 1.17 6.37
N GLY A 252 -0.04 1.75 5.75
CA GLY A 252 0.49 3.07 6.09
C GLY A 252 -0.21 4.17 5.29
N ASN A 253 0.12 5.43 5.59
CA ASN A 253 -0.49 6.61 4.97
C ASN A 253 -0.49 6.59 3.43
N ALA A 254 0.50 5.97 2.77
CA ALA A 254 0.52 5.85 1.30
C ALA A 254 -0.60 4.93 0.77
N PHE A 255 -0.90 3.85 1.49
CA PHE A 255 -2.03 2.99 1.18
C PHE A 255 -3.35 3.64 1.54
N GLU A 256 -3.40 4.39 2.65
CA GLU A 256 -4.57 5.22 2.96
C GLU A 256 -4.79 6.33 1.92
N ASP A 257 -3.76 6.96 1.36
CA ASP A 257 -3.91 7.96 0.29
C ASP A 257 -4.32 7.31 -1.04
N ILE A 258 -3.87 6.08 -1.33
CA ILE A 258 -4.38 5.27 -2.45
C ILE A 258 -5.85 4.88 -2.23
N LEU A 259 -6.24 4.57 -0.98
CA LEU A 259 -7.61 4.22 -0.59
C LEU A 259 -8.54 5.45 -0.50
N ASN A 260 -8.01 6.60 -0.12
CA ASN A 260 -8.73 7.85 0.15
C ASN A 260 -8.64 8.84 -1.02
N GLY A 261 -7.88 8.48 -2.07
CA GLY A 261 -7.65 9.31 -3.26
C GLY A 261 -8.91 9.70 -4.01
N THR A 262 -10.02 9.02 -3.74
CA THR A 262 -11.40 9.49 -3.88
C THR A 262 -12.30 8.55 -3.07
N HIS A 263 -13.38 9.07 -2.47
CA HIS A 263 -14.55 8.35 -1.92
C HIS A 263 -14.67 8.14 -0.40
N SER A 264 -15.57 8.96 0.17
CA SER A 264 -16.29 8.77 1.42
C SER A 264 -16.93 7.37 1.49
N LEU A 265 -16.93 6.75 2.67
CA LEU A 265 -17.66 5.50 2.96
C LEU A 265 -19.20 5.67 3.01
N GLY A 266 -19.73 6.76 2.45
CA GLY A 266 -21.14 7.08 2.40
C GLY A 266 -21.51 7.80 1.10
N PHE A 267 -22.69 7.47 0.58
CA PHE A 267 -23.40 7.99 -0.61
C PHE A 267 -22.63 8.99 -1.49
N HIS A 268 -22.39 8.59 -2.74
CA HIS A 268 -21.79 9.45 -3.76
C HIS A 268 -22.86 10.25 -4.50
N GLU A 269 -22.80 11.57 -4.35
CA GLU A 269 -23.49 12.55 -5.18
C GLU A 269 -22.56 12.89 -6.36
N THR A 270 -23.05 12.71 -7.59
CA THR A 270 -22.34 13.13 -8.81
C THR A 270 -23.07 14.32 -9.42
N ALA A 271 -22.33 15.40 -9.70
CA ALA A 271 -22.83 16.64 -10.29
C ALA A 271 -22.96 16.57 -11.83
#